data_AF-A0A424R1N1-F1
#
_entry.id   AF-A0A424R1N1-F1
#
_cell.length_a   1.000
_cell.length_b   1.000
_cell.length_c   1.000
_cell.angle_alpha   90.00
_cell.angle_beta   90.00
_cell.angle_gamma   90.00
#
_symmetry.space_group_name_H-M   'P 1'
#
loop_
_entity.id
_entity.type
_entity.pdbx_description
1 polymer ?
#
loop_
_entity_poly.entity_id
_entity_poly.type
_entity_poly.pdbx_seq_one_letter_code
_entity_poly.pdbx_strand_id
1 'polypeptide(L)'
;MLRVYFILVILGLAACRYDVEDTLYGSNCPDSIETYEGSVQPLLETHCTGCHSGAFPESGLDLTTYASARQATLEGSLLDVLVLPESNSLSMPPNGALDSCQIVLLQNWAALGAPEF
;
A
#
# COMPACT_ATOMS: atom_id res chain seq x y z
N MET A 1 4.14 33.11 63.84
CA MET A 1 4.51 31.68 63.75
C MET A 1 4.41 31.28 62.29
N LEU A 2 5.57 31.14 61.66
CA LEU A 2 5.78 30.91 60.24
C LEU A 2 5.81 29.39 59.98
N ARG A 3 5.03 28.89 59.01
CA ARG A 3 5.24 27.55 58.45
C ARG A 3 5.16 27.62 56.93
N VAL A 4 6.35 27.75 56.36
CA VAL A 4 6.67 27.44 54.96
C VAL A 4 6.45 25.95 54.75
N TYR A 5 5.67 25.54 53.75
CA TYR A 5 5.83 24.23 53.12
C TYR A 5 5.69 24.36 51.61
N PHE A 6 6.85 24.38 50.98
CA PHE A 6 7.11 24.19 49.56
C PHE A 6 6.85 22.71 49.24
N ILE A 7 5.83 22.37 48.44
CA ILE A 7 5.83 21.13 47.67
C ILE A 7 5.29 21.43 46.28
N LEU A 8 6.24 21.60 45.35
CA LEU A 8 6.07 21.46 43.91
C LEU A 8 5.56 20.04 43.63
N VAL A 9 4.31 19.90 43.21
CA VAL A 9 3.81 18.67 42.58
C VAL A 9 3.66 18.97 41.09
N ILE A 10 4.78 18.92 40.39
CA ILE A 10 4.81 18.67 38.95
C ILE A 10 4.59 17.16 38.82
N LEU A 11 3.34 16.73 38.67
CA LEU A 11 3.03 15.37 38.29
C LEU A 11 2.78 15.36 36.78
N GLY A 12 3.79 14.89 36.05
CA GLY A 12 3.75 14.76 34.61
C GLY A 12 2.54 13.92 34.18
N LEU A 13 1.64 14.54 33.43
CA LEU A 13 0.82 13.80 32.50
C LEU A 13 1.80 13.29 31.43
N ALA A 14 2.26 12.05 31.61
CA ALA A 14 2.85 11.27 30.56
C ALA A 14 1.81 11.19 29.43
N ALA A 15 1.95 12.07 28.44
CA ALA A 15 1.26 11.92 27.19
C ALA A 15 1.81 10.64 26.56
N CYS A 16 1.06 9.55 26.67
CA CYS A 16 1.23 8.42 25.77
C CYS A 16 0.81 8.91 24.39
N ARG A 17 1.73 9.59 23.70
CA ARG A 17 1.58 9.83 22.28
C ARG A 17 1.70 8.46 21.63
N TYR A 18 0.62 8.05 20.98
CA TYR A 18 0.70 6.97 20.00
C TYR A 18 1.47 7.58 18.84
N ASP A 19 2.80 7.46 18.89
CA ASP A 19 3.64 7.85 17.76
C ASP A 19 3.34 6.84 16.67
N VAL A 20 2.45 7.19 15.75
CA VAL A 20 2.36 6.56 14.43
C VAL A 20 3.67 6.93 13.73
N GLU A 21 4.69 6.11 13.94
CA GLU A 21 6.02 6.25 13.33
C GLU A 21 5.91 6.33 11.78
N ASP A 22 4.84 5.78 11.22
CA ASP A 22 4.42 5.91 9.80
C ASP A 22 4.10 7.33 9.33
N THR A 23 3.90 8.30 10.23
CA THR A 23 3.58 9.69 9.85
C THR A 23 4.79 10.62 9.85
N LEU A 24 5.92 10.20 10.43
CA LEU A 24 7.14 11.01 10.54
C LEU A 24 8.30 10.49 9.68
N TYR A 25 8.31 9.18 9.41
CA TYR A 25 9.08 8.59 8.33
C TYR A 25 8.05 8.06 7.35
N GLY A 26 8.07 8.56 6.11
CA GLY A 26 7.34 7.90 5.03
C GLY A 26 7.64 6.41 5.11
N SER A 27 6.60 5.59 5.01
CA SER A 27 6.69 4.12 5.01
C SER A 27 8.02 3.67 4.41
N ASN A 28 8.81 2.84 5.11
CA ASN A 28 10.15 2.37 4.68
C ASN A 28 10.15 1.51 3.39
N CYS A 29 9.14 1.70 2.54
CA CYS A 29 9.00 1.13 1.24
C CYS A 29 10.04 1.76 0.30
N PRO A 30 10.61 0.99 -0.64
CA PRO A 30 11.51 1.55 -1.63
C PRO A 30 10.78 2.63 -2.46
N ASP A 31 11.34 3.83 -2.50
CA ASP A 31 10.74 5.00 -3.16
C ASP A 31 10.92 5.00 -4.69
N SER A 32 11.91 4.28 -5.23
CA SER A 32 12.23 4.34 -6.66
C SER A 32 11.64 3.17 -7.44
N ILE A 33 10.89 3.51 -8.48
CA ILE A 33 10.55 2.60 -9.57
C ILE A 33 11.59 2.79 -10.65
N GLU A 34 12.46 1.79 -10.82
CA GLU A 34 13.51 1.83 -11.85
C GLU A 34 12.94 1.44 -13.21
N THR A 35 12.23 0.30 -13.26
CA THR A 35 11.58 -0.26 -14.45
C THR A 35 10.29 -0.99 -14.07
N TYR A 36 9.35 -1.11 -15.00
CA TYR A 36 8.15 -1.94 -14.80
C TYR A 36 8.56 -3.39 -14.51
N GLU A 37 9.49 -3.93 -15.29
CA GLU A 37 9.95 -5.32 -15.21
C GLU A 37 10.69 -5.62 -13.89
N GLY A 38 11.43 -4.64 -13.36
CA GLY A 38 12.23 -4.78 -12.15
C GLY A 38 11.45 -4.52 -10.87
N SER A 39 10.40 -3.70 -10.94
CA SER A 39 9.65 -3.26 -9.76
C SER A 39 8.24 -3.83 -9.71
N VAL A 40 7.44 -3.65 -10.76
CA VAL A 40 5.99 -3.89 -10.74
C VAL A 40 5.62 -5.29 -11.22
N GLN A 41 6.22 -5.75 -12.32
CA GLN A 41 5.92 -7.06 -12.90
C GLN A 41 6.07 -8.21 -11.90
N PRO A 42 7.14 -8.30 -11.07
CA PRO A 42 7.29 -9.42 -10.14
C PRO A 42 6.16 -9.48 -9.11
N LEU A 43 5.62 -8.32 -8.71
CA LEU A 43 4.50 -8.24 -7.79
C LEU A 43 3.21 -8.79 -8.44
N LEU A 44 2.93 -8.35 -9.67
CA LEU A 44 1.75 -8.83 -10.41
C LEU A 44 1.83 -10.32 -10.70
N GLU A 45 3.00 -10.83 -11.09
CA GLU A 45 3.24 -12.26 -11.33
C GLU A 45 3.06 -13.10 -10.07
N THR A 46 3.48 -12.58 -8.92
CA THR A 46 3.40 -13.31 -7.65
C THR A 46 1.98 -13.33 -7.09
N HIS A 47 1.23 -12.23 -7.21
CA HIS A 47 -0.03 -12.06 -6.46
C HIS A 47 -1.29 -11.98 -7.33
N CYS A 48 -1.19 -11.69 -8.63
CA CYS A 48 -2.34 -11.33 -9.45
C CYS A 48 -2.59 -12.32 -10.60
N THR A 49 -1.53 -12.76 -11.30
CA THR A 49 -1.67 -13.54 -12.54
C THR A 49 -2.22 -14.95 -12.32
N GLY A 50 -2.26 -15.47 -11.09
CA GLY A 50 -2.90 -16.75 -10.79
C GLY A 50 -4.38 -16.81 -11.18
N CYS A 51 -5.08 -15.68 -11.14
CA CYS A 51 -6.48 -15.54 -11.56
C CYS A 51 -6.65 -14.56 -12.73
N HIS A 52 -5.79 -13.56 -12.83
CA HIS A 52 -5.83 -12.51 -13.85
C HIS A 52 -4.86 -12.80 -14.99
N SER A 53 -4.97 -13.98 -15.62
CA SER A 53 -4.18 -14.38 -16.79
C SER A 53 -4.90 -15.40 -17.67
N GLY A 54 -4.29 -15.73 -18.82
CA GLY A 54 -4.71 -16.84 -19.68
C GLY A 54 -5.91 -16.50 -20.58
N ALA A 55 -6.55 -17.54 -21.13
CA ALA A 55 -7.66 -17.37 -22.09
C ALA A 55 -8.97 -16.91 -21.44
N PHE A 56 -9.13 -17.14 -20.13
CA PHE A 56 -10.35 -16.83 -19.37
C PHE A 56 -9.97 -16.26 -18.00
N PRO A 57 -9.36 -15.06 -17.96
CA PRO A 57 -9.03 -14.44 -16.69
C PRO A 57 -10.29 -14.07 -15.91
N GLU A 58 -10.18 -14.09 -14.58
CA GLU A 58 -11.25 -13.64 -13.70
C GLU A 58 -11.62 -12.18 -14.01
N SER A 59 -12.93 -11.92 -14.08
CA SER A 59 -13.51 -10.63 -14.48
C SER A 59 -13.03 -10.09 -15.84
N GLY A 60 -12.46 -10.94 -16.70
CA GLY A 60 -11.93 -10.52 -18.00
C GLY A 60 -10.66 -9.68 -17.93
N LEU A 61 -10.00 -9.60 -16.77
CA LEU A 61 -8.81 -8.78 -16.56
C LEU A 61 -7.54 -9.63 -16.67
N ASP A 62 -6.73 -9.38 -17.70
CA ASP A 62 -5.40 -9.98 -17.87
C ASP A 62 -4.31 -9.01 -17.38
N LEU A 63 -3.47 -9.44 -16.44
CA LEU A 63 -2.37 -8.65 -15.88
C LEU A 63 -0.98 -9.17 -16.31
N THR A 64 -0.91 -9.97 -17.38
CA THR A 64 0.35 -10.56 -17.87
C THR A 64 1.17 -9.63 -18.78
N THR A 65 0.61 -8.50 -19.22
CA THR A 65 1.31 -7.55 -20.09
C THR A 65 1.40 -6.19 -19.44
N TYR A 66 2.48 -5.45 -19.73
CA TYR A 66 2.61 -4.06 -19.29
C TYR A 66 1.39 -3.20 -19.71
N ALA A 67 0.94 -3.33 -20.96
CA ALA A 67 -0.16 -2.52 -21.48
C ALA A 67 -1.47 -2.75 -20.69
N SER A 68 -1.79 -4.00 -20.39
CA SER A 68 -3.00 -4.34 -19.64
C SER A 68 -2.88 -4.00 -18.15
N ALA A 69 -1.71 -4.22 -17.53
CA ALA A 69 -1.42 -3.79 -16.17
C ALA A 69 -1.53 -2.26 -16.01
N ARG A 70 -0.96 -1.52 -16.96
CA ARG A 70 -1.01 -0.05 -17.01
C ARG A 70 -2.44 0.44 -17.14
N GLN A 71 -3.21 -0.14 -18.07
CA GLN A 71 -4.62 0.22 -18.24
C GLN A 71 -5.43 -0.06 -16.98
N ALA A 72 -5.28 -1.24 -16.38
CA ALA A 72 -6.00 -1.62 -15.16
C ALA A 72 -5.68 -0.69 -13.98
N THR A 73 -4.46 -0.17 -13.93
CA THR A 73 -3.97 0.70 -12.86
C THR A 73 -4.40 2.15 -13.04
N LEU A 74 -4.30 2.70 -14.25
CA LEU A 74 -4.58 4.12 -14.51
C LEU A 74 -6.05 4.39 -14.85
N GLU A 75 -6.71 3.45 -15.52
CA GLU A 75 -8.06 3.62 -16.07
C GLU A 75 -9.07 2.64 -15.45
N GLY A 76 -8.57 1.56 -14.84
CA GLY A 76 -9.38 0.56 -14.17
C GLY A 76 -9.47 0.77 -12.67
N SER A 77 -9.91 -0.28 -11.97
CA SER A 77 -10.13 -0.28 -10.52
C SER A 77 -9.05 -1.04 -9.75
N LEU A 78 -7.87 -1.29 -10.34
CA LEU A 78 -6.85 -2.14 -9.72
C LEU A 78 -6.47 -1.60 -8.35
N LEU A 79 -6.16 -0.30 -8.24
CA LEU A 79 -5.78 0.30 -6.95
C LEU A 79 -6.96 0.34 -5.95
N ASP A 80 -8.19 0.52 -6.44
CA ASP A 80 -9.38 0.62 -5.59
C ASP A 80 -9.67 -0.70 -4.87
N VAL A 81 -9.51 -1.83 -5.56
CA VAL A 81 -9.80 -3.16 -4.98
C VAL A 81 -8.74 -3.65 -4.01
N LEU A 82 -7.50 -3.14 -4.12
CA LEU A 82 -6.39 -3.48 -3.22
C LEU A 82 -6.54 -2.86 -1.83
N VAL A 83 -7.30 -1.77 -1.70
CA VAL A 83 -7.49 -1.04 -0.44
C VAL A 83 -8.86 -1.30 0.21
N LEU A 84 -9.63 -2.24 -0.34
CA LEU A 84 -10.89 -2.67 0.26
C LEU A 84 -10.62 -3.46 1.56
N PRO A 85 -11.55 -3.42 2.54
CA PRO A 85 -11.48 -4.31 3.69
C PRO A 85 -11.54 -5.77 3.23
N GLU A 86 -10.79 -6.68 3.87
CA GLU A 86 -10.80 -8.11 3.53
C GLU A 86 -12.18 -8.77 3.65
N SER A 87 -13.11 -8.18 4.42
CA SER A 87 -14.50 -8.63 4.51
C SER A 87 -15.33 -8.33 3.25
N ASN A 88 -14.80 -7.51 2.34
CA ASN A 88 -15.42 -7.20 1.07
C ASN A 88 -15.10 -8.30 0.05
N SER A 89 -16.13 -8.85 -0.59
CA SER A 89 -15.99 -9.89 -1.61
C SER A 89 -15.23 -9.46 -2.86
N LEU A 90 -15.06 -8.14 -3.07
CA LEU A 90 -14.27 -7.57 -4.17
C LEU A 90 -12.83 -7.27 -3.77
N SER A 91 -12.46 -7.46 -2.50
CA SER A 91 -11.08 -7.25 -2.03
C SER A 91 -10.16 -8.23 -2.74
N MET A 92 -9.04 -7.70 -3.24
CA MET A 92 -8.02 -8.50 -3.93
C MET A 92 -6.66 -8.32 -3.25
N PRO A 93 -5.82 -9.39 -3.20
CA PRO A 93 -6.13 -10.77 -3.56
C PRO A 93 -7.14 -11.46 -2.62
N PRO A 94 -7.85 -12.52 -3.06
CA PRO A 94 -8.86 -13.20 -2.23
C PRO A 94 -8.26 -14.01 -1.07
N ASN A 95 -6.95 -14.31 -1.13
CA ASN A 95 -6.25 -15.12 -0.14
C ASN A 95 -5.53 -14.28 0.93
N GLY A 96 -5.79 -12.97 0.98
CA GLY A 96 -5.20 -12.03 1.93
C GLY A 96 -4.69 -10.77 1.23
N ALA A 97 -4.74 -9.64 1.94
CA ALA A 97 -4.28 -8.36 1.43
C ALA A 97 -2.76 -8.37 1.15
N LEU A 98 -2.35 -7.52 0.20
CA LEU A 98 -0.94 -7.20 -0.01
C LEU A 98 -0.37 -6.46 1.21
N ASP A 99 0.95 -6.54 1.39
CA ASP A 99 1.59 -5.68 2.37
C ASP A 99 1.53 -4.21 1.95
N SER A 100 1.64 -3.30 2.93
CA SER A 100 1.49 -1.87 2.68
C SER A 100 2.52 -1.34 1.68
N CYS A 101 3.72 -1.90 1.64
CA CYS A 101 4.74 -1.46 0.69
C CYS A 101 4.48 -1.92 -0.74
N GLN A 102 3.88 -3.08 -0.94
CA GLN A 102 3.43 -3.54 -2.25
C GLN A 102 2.31 -2.65 -2.80
N ILE A 103 1.37 -2.22 -1.96
CA ILE A 103 0.31 -1.29 -2.36
C ILE A 103 0.91 0.09 -2.68
N VAL A 104 1.80 0.61 -1.82
CA VAL A 104 2.50 1.89 -2.06
C VAL A 104 3.30 1.86 -3.35
N LEU A 105 3.96 0.75 -3.68
CA LEU A 105 4.69 0.58 -4.93
C LEU A 105 3.76 0.79 -6.15
N LEU A 106 2.60 0.13 -6.17
CA LEU A 106 1.63 0.27 -7.28
C LEU A 106 1.03 1.68 -7.35
N GLN A 107 0.78 2.32 -6.19
CA GLN A 107 0.31 3.70 -6.13
C GLN A 107 1.37 4.69 -6.65
N ASN A 108 2.64 4.51 -6.27
CA ASN A 108 3.75 5.33 -6.76
C ASN A 108 3.96 5.15 -8.26
N TRP A 109 3.89 3.91 -8.75
CA TRP A 109 3.93 3.62 -10.17
C TRP A 109 2.83 4.37 -10.93
N ALA A 110 1.59 4.29 -10.45
CA ALA A 110 0.45 4.98 -11.02
C ALA A 110 0.63 6.51 -11.01
N ALA A 111 1.13 7.07 -9.90
CA ALA A 111 1.38 8.50 -9.74
C ALA A 111 2.43 9.03 -10.74
N LEU A 112 3.36 8.18 -11.18
CA LEU A 112 4.33 8.50 -12.23
C LEU A 112 3.78 8.32 -13.65
N GLY A 113 2.50 7.99 -13.81
CA GLY A 113 1.86 7.72 -15.10
C GLY A 113 2.07 6.29 -15.60
N ALA A 114 2.37 5.37 -14.68
CA ALA A 114 2.66 3.96 -14.91
C ALA A 114 3.67 3.76 -16.05
N PRO A 115 4.91 4.29 -15.92
CA PRO A 115 5.94 4.17 -16.95
C PRO A 115 6.47 2.73 -17.08
N GLU A 116 6.96 2.39 -18.27
CA GLU A 116 7.54 1.07 -18.56
C GLU A 116 9.01 0.97 -18.15
N PHE A 117 9.79 2.03 -18.43
CA PHE A 117 11.26 2.17 -18.43
C PHE A 117 12.09 0.91 -18.73
#